data_AF-I0HS05-F1
#
_entry.id   AF-I0HS05-F1
#
_cell.length_a   1.000
_cell.length_b   1.000
_cell.length_c   1.000
_cell.angle_alpha   90.00
_cell.angle_beta   90.00
_cell.angle_gamma   90.00
#
_symmetry.space_group_name_H-M   'P 1'
#
loop_
_entity.id
_entity.type
_entity.pdbx_description
1 polymer ?
#
loop_
_entity_poly.entity_id
_entity_poly.type
_entity_poly.pdbx_seq_one_letter_code
_entity_poly.pdbx_strand_id
1 'polypeptide(L)'
;MLNPLDRFIFGHWLRDAGPTVHLLGASIGSWRLASACLPDADAALATLAEDYITQHYEHEPGRPPTKRQVSETFGHTVNARLGVCADQVLSHPRFRLHVFTSRGRHLLGREGRWRTPLGYAAAFVANAASRRALGGWIERVVFSDPRDALPFALSDYPSRVCTLTPANLAPAVLASCSIPFWLDAVHDVPGGPRGAYWDGGITDYHLHLGYAAMKDGLVLYPHFQPQVVPGWLDKAWKRRHRATPLLDNVVVLAPTPEWVASLPNGKLPDRADFKTYGDDLAGRVRVWRRAVDESRRLADEFAELVTSGRGVDAAALA
;
A
#
# COMPACT_ATOMS: atom_id res chain seq x y z
N MET A 1 -1.79 -10.01 7.45
CA MET A 1 -3.19 -10.11 7.87
C MET A 1 -4.09 -10.31 6.65
N LEU A 2 -4.31 -9.32 5.79
CA LEU A 2 -5.26 -9.40 4.66
C LEU A 2 -4.91 -10.40 3.54
N ASN A 3 -3.81 -11.13 3.64
CA ASN A 3 -3.30 -11.94 2.55
C ASN A 3 -4.25 -13.09 2.13
N PRO A 4 -4.84 -13.90 3.03
CA PRO A 4 -5.81 -14.90 2.61
C PRO A 4 -7.03 -14.30 1.89
N LEU A 5 -7.50 -13.14 2.33
CA LEU A 5 -8.60 -12.42 1.68
C LEU A 5 -8.21 -11.91 0.29
N ASP A 6 -7.00 -11.33 0.13
CA ASP A 6 -6.50 -10.95 -1.19
C ASP A 6 -6.38 -12.15 -2.14
N ARG A 7 -5.87 -13.27 -1.62
CA ARG A 7 -5.72 -14.52 -2.37
C ARG A 7 -7.08 -15.00 -2.88
N PHE A 8 -8.11 -14.98 -2.03
CA PHE A 8 -9.48 -15.28 -2.44
C PHE A 8 -10.00 -14.27 -3.48
N ILE A 9 -9.91 -12.97 -3.21
CA ILE A 9 -10.44 -11.91 -4.08
C ILE A 9 -9.82 -12.00 -5.48
N PHE A 10 -8.50 -12.03 -5.59
CA PHE A 10 -7.81 -11.92 -6.87
C PHE A 10 -7.54 -13.28 -7.53
N GLY A 11 -7.32 -14.33 -6.74
CA GLY A 11 -7.03 -15.67 -7.23
C GLY A 11 -8.26 -16.50 -7.58
N HIS A 12 -9.42 -16.19 -6.98
CA HIS A 12 -10.62 -17.02 -7.09
C HIS A 12 -11.85 -16.21 -7.51
N TRP A 13 -12.22 -15.16 -6.77
CA TRP A 13 -13.47 -14.44 -7.00
C TRP A 13 -13.47 -13.54 -8.24
N LEU A 14 -12.37 -12.81 -8.47
CA LEU A 14 -12.19 -11.92 -9.62
C LEU A 14 -11.37 -12.55 -10.76
N ARG A 15 -11.06 -13.85 -10.68
CA ARG A 15 -10.26 -14.58 -11.67
C ARG A 15 -10.91 -14.60 -13.05
N ASP A 16 -12.22 -14.82 -13.10
CA ASP A 16 -12.95 -14.98 -14.34
C ASP A 16 -13.18 -13.64 -15.07
N ALA A 17 -13.60 -13.73 -16.32
CA ALA A 17 -13.89 -12.57 -17.16
C ALA A 17 -14.93 -11.65 -16.50
N GLY A 18 -14.72 -10.33 -16.61
CA GLY A 18 -15.56 -9.33 -16.00
C GLY A 18 -15.13 -7.91 -16.38
N PRO A 19 -15.78 -6.88 -15.81
CA PRO A 19 -15.44 -5.49 -16.08
C PRO A 19 -14.02 -5.17 -15.62
N THR A 20 -13.38 -4.19 -16.27
CA THR A 20 -12.07 -3.67 -15.86
C THR A 20 -12.08 -3.28 -14.38
N VAL A 21 -11.02 -3.65 -13.65
CA VAL A 21 -10.85 -3.28 -12.24
C VAL A 21 -9.58 -2.44 -12.11
N HIS A 22 -9.73 -1.22 -11.57
CA HIS A 22 -8.60 -0.37 -11.24
C HIS A 22 -8.04 -0.73 -9.87
N LEU A 23 -6.76 -1.07 -9.81
CA LEU A 23 -6.04 -1.44 -8.59
C LEU A 23 -5.15 -0.29 -8.15
N LEU A 24 -5.56 0.40 -7.08
CA LEU A 24 -4.85 1.57 -6.57
C LEU A 24 -3.98 1.16 -5.38
N GLY A 25 -2.67 1.23 -5.56
CA GLY A 25 -1.70 0.76 -4.59
C GLY A 25 -0.79 1.87 -4.06
N ALA A 26 -0.76 2.02 -2.74
CA ALA A 26 0.22 2.83 -2.00
C ALA A 26 0.90 1.97 -0.94
N SER A 27 2.16 2.25 -0.60
CA SER A 27 2.92 1.45 0.36
C SER A 27 2.92 -0.03 -0.02
N ILE A 28 2.91 -0.93 0.97
CA ILE A 28 2.80 -2.37 0.76
C ILE A 28 1.57 -2.78 -0.09
N GLY A 29 0.53 -1.94 -0.14
CA GLY A 29 -0.61 -2.12 -1.03
C GLY A 29 -0.22 -2.14 -2.52
N SER A 30 0.80 -1.37 -2.90
CA SER A 30 1.32 -1.40 -4.29
C SER A 30 1.96 -2.73 -4.66
N TRP A 31 2.73 -3.35 -3.76
CA TRP A 31 3.30 -4.67 -4.01
C TRP A 31 2.19 -5.74 -4.01
N ARG A 32 1.27 -5.71 -3.05
CA ARG A 32 0.10 -6.63 -3.00
C ARG A 32 -0.68 -6.61 -4.32
N LEU A 33 -1.04 -5.43 -4.80
CA LEU A 33 -1.86 -5.29 -6.00
C LEU A 33 -1.07 -5.57 -7.29
N ALA A 34 0.24 -5.30 -7.33
CA ALA A 34 1.08 -5.73 -8.44
C ALA A 34 1.18 -7.26 -8.51
N SER A 35 1.33 -7.94 -7.37
CA SER A 35 1.31 -9.41 -7.31
C SER A 35 -0.04 -10.00 -7.73
N ALA A 36 -1.15 -9.32 -7.43
CA ALA A 36 -2.48 -9.72 -7.86
C ALA A 36 -2.70 -9.65 -9.39
N CYS A 37 -1.86 -8.90 -10.11
CA CYS A 37 -1.87 -8.85 -11.58
C CYS A 37 -1.06 -9.98 -12.24
N LEU A 38 -0.43 -10.88 -11.48
CA LEU A 38 0.28 -12.02 -12.07
C LEU A 38 -0.70 -13.11 -12.50
N PRO A 39 -0.33 -13.94 -13.51
CA PRO A 39 -1.24 -14.98 -14.03
C PRO A 39 -1.76 -15.95 -12.96
N ASP A 40 -0.93 -16.28 -11.97
CA ASP A 40 -1.34 -17.00 -10.77
C ASP A 40 -1.27 -16.07 -9.55
N ALA A 41 -2.31 -15.25 -9.40
CA ALA A 41 -2.42 -14.28 -8.31
C ALA A 41 -2.38 -14.95 -6.92
N ASP A 42 -2.96 -16.15 -6.77
CA ASP A 42 -2.99 -16.88 -5.51
C ASP A 42 -1.57 -17.27 -5.06
N ALA A 43 -0.81 -17.91 -5.96
CA ALA A 43 0.58 -18.27 -5.70
C ALA A 43 1.49 -17.05 -5.51
N ALA A 44 1.29 -15.99 -6.29
CA ALA A 44 2.07 -14.75 -6.18
C ALA A 44 1.85 -14.04 -4.85
N LEU A 45 0.60 -13.96 -4.39
CA LEU A 45 0.24 -13.36 -3.10
C LEU A 45 0.71 -14.24 -1.93
N ALA A 46 0.64 -15.57 -2.04
CA ALA A 46 1.21 -16.47 -1.04
C ALA A 46 2.73 -16.29 -0.91
N THR A 47 3.44 -16.17 -2.03
CA THR A 47 4.87 -15.89 -2.08
C THR A 47 5.22 -14.55 -1.43
N LEU A 48 4.45 -13.50 -1.74
CA LEU A 48 4.61 -12.18 -1.11
C LEU A 48 4.47 -12.27 0.42
N ALA A 49 3.49 -13.02 0.92
CA ALA A 49 3.31 -13.18 2.36
C ALA A 49 4.52 -13.90 2.98
N GLU A 50 5.01 -14.96 2.36
CA GLU A 50 6.18 -15.69 2.87
C GLU A 50 7.44 -14.81 2.86
N ASP A 51 7.70 -14.08 1.78
CA ASP A 51 8.81 -13.12 1.67
C ASP A 51 8.75 -12.08 2.79
N TYR A 52 7.56 -11.57 3.09
CA TYR A 52 7.37 -10.54 4.12
C TYR A 52 7.49 -11.13 5.53
N ILE A 53 6.96 -12.33 5.78
CA ILE A 53 7.01 -13.02 7.07
C ILE A 53 8.43 -13.39 7.44
N THR A 54 9.17 -13.96 6.50
CA THR A 54 10.54 -14.44 6.72
C THR A 54 11.59 -13.36 6.53
N GLN A 55 11.18 -12.15 6.15
CA GLN A 55 12.06 -11.02 5.87
C GLN A 55 13.08 -10.81 6.99
N HIS A 56 14.35 -11.01 6.70
CA HIS A 56 15.43 -10.80 7.64
C HIS A 56 16.47 -9.85 7.03
N TYR A 57 16.99 -8.95 7.85
CA TYR A 57 18.03 -8.01 7.46
C TYR A 57 19.23 -8.27 8.35
N GLU A 58 20.37 -8.57 7.75
CA GLU A 58 21.62 -8.73 8.48
C GLU A 58 21.98 -7.41 9.18
N HIS A 59 22.40 -7.52 10.44
CA HIS A 59 22.80 -6.38 11.25
C HIS A 59 23.79 -6.83 12.34
N GLU A 60 24.58 -5.88 12.86
CA GLU A 60 25.44 -6.15 14.00
C GLU A 60 24.60 -6.42 15.27
N PRO A 61 25.03 -7.35 16.15
CA PRO A 61 24.30 -7.65 17.37
C PRO A 61 23.94 -6.40 18.18
N GLY A 62 22.66 -6.27 18.54
CA GLY A 62 22.15 -5.12 19.30
C GLY A 62 22.01 -3.81 18.53
N ARG A 63 22.23 -3.79 17.21
CA ARG A 63 22.03 -2.60 16.37
C ARG A 63 20.97 -2.86 15.29
N PRO A 64 20.09 -1.89 14.98
CA PRO A 64 19.16 -2.06 13.86
C PRO A 64 19.92 -2.10 12.52
N PRO A 65 19.36 -2.75 11.49
CA PRO A 65 19.91 -2.70 10.14
C PRO A 65 19.97 -1.27 9.62
N THR A 66 20.95 -0.98 8.77
CA THR A 66 21.06 0.34 8.13
C THR A 66 19.96 0.52 7.08
N LYS A 67 19.54 1.77 6.82
CA LYS A 67 18.53 2.05 5.79
C LYS A 67 18.92 1.51 4.42
N ARG A 68 20.21 1.63 4.08
CA ARG A 68 20.77 1.12 2.83
C ARG A 68 20.62 -0.40 2.74
N GLN A 69 20.98 -1.12 3.79
CA GLN A 69 20.81 -2.59 3.82
C GLN A 69 19.34 -2.98 3.65
N VAL A 70 18.44 -2.31 4.37
CA VAL A 70 16.99 -2.56 4.25
C VAL A 70 16.52 -2.32 2.81
N SER A 71 16.96 -1.22 2.20
CA SER A 71 16.55 -0.81 0.84
C SER A 71 17.10 -1.73 -0.24
N GLU A 72 18.36 -2.14 -0.15
CA GLU A 72 18.99 -3.07 -1.08
C GLU A 72 18.34 -4.46 -1.00
N THR A 73 18.20 -5.02 0.21
CA THR A 73 17.55 -6.33 0.41
C THR A 73 16.11 -6.32 -0.09
N PHE A 74 15.32 -5.31 0.31
CA PHE A 74 13.92 -5.21 -0.11
C PHE A 74 13.79 -4.95 -1.62
N GLY A 75 14.65 -4.10 -2.18
CA GLY A 75 14.70 -3.81 -3.61
C GLY A 75 15.03 -5.05 -4.46
N HIS A 76 15.95 -5.90 -4.00
CA HIS A 76 16.23 -7.19 -4.63
C HIS A 76 15.00 -8.08 -4.66
N THR A 77 14.28 -8.20 -3.54
CA THR A 77 13.04 -9.00 -3.49
C THR A 77 11.98 -8.45 -4.43
N VAL A 78 11.72 -7.14 -4.42
CA VAL A 78 10.75 -6.52 -5.34
C VAL A 78 11.13 -6.77 -6.80
N ASN A 79 12.41 -6.63 -7.16
CA ASN A 79 12.87 -6.88 -8.52
C ASN A 79 12.75 -8.36 -8.92
N ALA A 80 13.08 -9.28 -8.01
CA ALA A 80 12.96 -10.72 -8.24
C ALA A 80 11.49 -11.19 -8.38
N ARG A 81 10.55 -10.52 -7.70
CA ARG A 81 9.11 -10.87 -7.75
C ARG A 81 8.31 -10.16 -8.81
N LEU A 82 8.66 -8.92 -9.16
CA LEU A 82 7.88 -8.09 -10.09
C LEU A 82 8.69 -7.63 -11.30
N GLY A 83 9.98 -7.33 -11.14
CA GLY A 83 10.81 -6.80 -12.22
C GLY A 83 10.97 -7.79 -13.38
N VAL A 84 11.23 -9.06 -13.06
CA VAL A 84 11.42 -10.15 -14.04
C VAL A 84 10.16 -10.51 -14.83
N CYS A 85 8.98 -10.15 -14.31
CA CYS A 85 7.67 -10.46 -14.89
C CYS A 85 6.82 -9.20 -15.11
N ALA A 86 7.46 -8.03 -15.23
CA ALA A 86 6.76 -6.76 -15.32
C ALA A 86 5.78 -6.70 -16.49
N ASP A 87 6.14 -7.28 -17.64
CA ASP A 87 5.25 -7.39 -18.79
C ASP A 87 3.97 -8.19 -18.49
N GLN A 88 4.06 -9.23 -17.66
CA GLN A 88 2.89 -10.02 -17.26
C GLN A 88 1.94 -9.19 -16.38
N VAL A 89 2.50 -8.44 -15.42
CA VAL A 89 1.73 -7.53 -14.56
C VAL A 89 0.98 -6.49 -15.39
N LEU A 90 1.66 -5.88 -16.37
CA LEU A 90 1.11 -4.79 -17.18
C LEU A 90 0.22 -5.27 -18.33
N SER A 91 0.28 -6.55 -18.70
CA SER A 91 -0.57 -7.14 -19.74
C SER A 91 -1.82 -7.83 -19.17
N HIS A 92 -2.02 -7.85 -17.85
CA HIS A 92 -3.17 -8.52 -17.24
C HIS A 92 -4.49 -8.04 -17.88
N PRO A 93 -5.38 -8.95 -18.35
CA PRO A 93 -6.50 -8.58 -19.22
C PRO A 93 -7.48 -7.61 -18.57
N ARG A 94 -7.78 -7.83 -17.28
CA ARG A 94 -8.83 -7.11 -16.53
C ARG A 94 -8.34 -6.00 -15.58
N PHE A 95 -7.18 -6.17 -14.95
CA PHE A 95 -6.69 -5.28 -13.92
C PHE A 95 -5.83 -4.16 -14.48
N ARG A 96 -6.00 -2.95 -13.94
CA ARG A 96 -5.23 -1.75 -14.29
C ARG A 96 -4.53 -1.25 -13.05
N LEU A 97 -3.22 -1.41 -12.99
CA LEU A 97 -2.43 -1.08 -11.82
C LEU A 97 -2.08 0.41 -11.78
N HIS A 98 -2.28 1.04 -10.63
CA HIS A 98 -1.93 2.43 -10.37
C HIS A 98 -1.10 2.51 -9.09
N VAL A 99 0.19 2.79 -9.24
CA VAL A 99 1.16 2.85 -8.13
C VAL A 99 1.35 4.28 -7.68
N PHE A 100 0.90 4.59 -6.47
CA PHE A 100 1.02 5.90 -5.84
C PHE A 100 2.39 6.03 -5.17
N THR A 101 3.06 7.15 -5.43
CA THR A 101 4.36 7.49 -4.83
C THR A 101 4.37 8.95 -4.40
N SER A 102 5.25 9.29 -3.46
CA SER A 102 5.42 10.63 -2.94
C SER A 102 6.75 11.22 -3.39
N ARG A 103 6.74 12.17 -4.33
CA ARG A 103 7.96 12.84 -4.80
C ARG A 103 8.25 14.09 -3.96
N GLY A 104 9.44 14.16 -3.38
CA GLY A 104 9.88 15.33 -2.64
C GLY A 104 10.16 16.55 -3.53
N ARG A 105 9.86 17.75 -3.01
CA ARG A 105 10.15 19.06 -3.62
C ARG A 105 11.14 19.83 -2.75
N HIS A 106 11.82 20.82 -3.34
CA HIS A 106 12.77 21.69 -2.64
C HIS A 106 13.83 20.89 -1.85
N LEU A 107 13.87 21.03 -0.52
CA LEU A 107 14.79 20.29 0.34
C LEU A 107 14.62 18.77 0.18
N LEU A 108 13.38 18.30 0.04
CA LEU A 108 13.05 16.89 -0.16
C LEU A 108 13.31 16.39 -1.59
N GLY A 109 13.69 17.26 -2.53
CA GLY A 109 13.97 16.86 -3.92
C GLY A 109 15.15 15.91 -4.06
N ARG A 110 16.02 15.82 -3.04
CA ARG A 110 17.08 14.81 -2.91
C ARG A 110 17.17 14.39 -1.44
N GLU A 111 17.48 13.12 -1.22
CA GLU A 111 17.76 12.65 0.14
C GLU A 111 19.05 13.29 0.68
N GLY A 112 19.06 13.63 1.96
CA GLY A 112 20.26 14.09 2.63
C GLY A 112 20.11 14.12 4.14
N ARG A 113 21.23 13.96 4.85
CA ARG A 113 21.29 13.88 6.32
C ARG A 113 20.52 15.01 7.03
N TRP A 114 20.61 16.23 6.52
CA TRP A 114 19.93 17.41 7.08
C TRP A 114 18.68 17.82 6.29
N ARG A 115 18.75 17.67 4.96
CA ARG A 115 17.67 18.05 4.06
C ARG A 115 16.40 17.24 4.29
N THR A 116 16.53 15.93 4.48
CA THR A 116 15.39 15.03 4.66
C THR A 116 14.64 15.32 5.95
N PRO A 117 15.28 15.37 7.15
CA PRO A 117 14.57 15.73 8.38
C PRO A 117 13.91 17.10 8.34
N LEU A 118 14.63 18.14 7.87
CA LEU A 118 14.10 19.51 7.80
C LEU A 118 12.95 19.62 6.81
N GLY A 119 13.08 18.97 5.65
CA GLY A 119 12.02 18.94 4.64
C GLY A 119 10.75 18.24 5.14
N TYR A 120 10.88 17.12 5.85
CA TYR A 120 9.72 16.43 6.43
C TYR A 120 9.11 17.19 7.60
N ALA A 121 9.91 17.89 8.41
CA ALA A 121 9.39 18.78 9.45
C ALA A 121 8.56 19.93 8.82
N ALA A 122 9.06 20.54 7.74
CA ALA A 122 8.33 21.58 7.02
C ALA A 122 7.06 21.03 6.33
N ALA A 123 7.12 19.84 5.75
CA ALA A 123 5.96 19.15 5.18
C ALA A 123 4.90 18.85 6.25
N PHE A 124 5.31 18.43 7.45
CA PHE A 124 4.42 18.19 8.58
C PHE A 124 3.72 19.49 9.03
N VAL A 125 4.48 20.58 9.19
CA VAL A 125 3.91 21.90 9.54
C VAL A 125 2.95 22.40 8.47
N ALA A 126 3.30 22.24 7.19
CA ALA A 126 2.40 22.59 6.08
C ALA A 126 1.12 21.76 6.12
N ASN A 127 1.21 20.44 6.33
CA ASN A 127 0.05 19.55 6.45
C ASN A 127 -0.85 19.91 7.64
N ALA A 128 -0.26 20.35 8.75
CA ALA A 128 -0.98 20.82 9.92
C ALA A 128 -1.91 21.99 9.59
N ALA A 129 -1.41 22.95 8.79
CA ALA A 129 -2.21 24.06 8.29
C ALA A 129 -3.29 23.60 7.30
N SER A 130 -2.91 22.85 6.25
CA SER A 130 -3.87 22.18 5.36
C SER A 130 -3.20 21.07 4.53
N ARG A 131 -3.96 20.05 4.14
CA ARG A 131 -3.46 19.04 3.18
C ARG A 131 -3.04 19.67 1.84
N ARG A 132 -3.73 20.72 1.39
CA ARG A 132 -3.36 21.42 0.14
C ARG A 132 -1.96 22.04 0.23
N ALA A 133 -1.57 22.55 1.40
CA ALA A 133 -0.25 23.14 1.62
C ALA A 133 0.89 22.09 1.62
N LEU A 134 0.60 20.82 1.90
CA LEU A 134 1.57 19.72 1.75
C LEU A 134 2.15 19.66 0.32
N GLY A 135 1.33 20.05 -0.66
CA GLY A 135 1.69 20.18 -2.08
C GLY A 135 2.93 21.05 -2.36
N GLY A 136 3.28 21.95 -1.45
CA GLY A 136 4.51 22.73 -1.54
C GLY A 136 5.78 21.90 -1.35
N TRP A 137 5.70 20.82 -0.57
CA TRP A 137 6.86 20.00 -0.18
C TRP A 137 6.88 18.62 -0.82
N ILE A 138 5.70 18.08 -1.14
CA ILE A 138 5.55 16.74 -1.71
C ILE A 138 4.53 16.82 -2.85
N GLU A 139 4.85 16.18 -3.98
CA GLU A 139 3.95 15.99 -5.12
C GLU A 139 3.55 14.51 -5.17
N ARG A 140 2.25 14.24 -5.33
CA ARG A 140 1.78 12.87 -5.61
C ARG A 140 2.18 12.52 -7.04
N VAL A 141 2.90 11.42 -7.23
CA VAL A 141 3.18 10.88 -8.56
C VAL A 141 2.58 9.48 -8.64
N VAL A 142 1.63 9.30 -9.57
CA VAL A 142 0.98 8.01 -9.81
C VAL A 142 1.53 7.42 -11.09
N PHE A 143 2.21 6.28 -10.99
CA PHE A 143 2.60 5.48 -12.15
C PHE A 143 1.41 4.59 -12.52
N SER A 144 0.76 4.90 -13.63
CA SER A 144 -0.57 4.45 -13.99
C SER A 144 -0.55 3.63 -15.27
N ASP A 145 -1.30 2.53 -15.28
CA ASP A 145 -1.51 1.71 -16.46
C ASP A 145 -1.98 2.57 -17.66
N PRO A 146 -1.30 2.52 -18.81
CA PRO A 146 -1.62 3.38 -19.95
C PRO A 146 -2.93 3.02 -20.65
N ARG A 147 -3.49 1.83 -20.40
CA ARG A 147 -4.67 1.34 -21.12
C ARG A 147 -5.94 2.06 -20.72
N ASP A 148 -6.04 2.46 -19.45
CA ASP A 148 -7.19 3.17 -18.91
C ASP A 148 -6.73 4.20 -17.88
N ALA A 149 -7.20 5.44 -18.02
CA ALA A 149 -6.95 6.49 -17.05
C ALA A 149 -7.59 6.16 -15.69
N LEU A 150 -7.13 6.82 -14.62
CA LEU A 150 -7.84 6.79 -13.34
C LEU A 150 -9.30 7.23 -13.53
N PRO A 151 -10.27 6.53 -12.92
CA PRO A 151 -11.70 6.79 -13.16
C PRO A 151 -12.24 8.02 -12.43
N PHE A 152 -11.35 8.84 -11.84
CA PHE A 152 -11.67 10.09 -11.15
C PHE A 152 -10.46 11.04 -11.17
N ALA A 153 -10.71 12.32 -10.93
CA ALA A 153 -9.67 13.34 -10.89
C ALA A 153 -8.96 13.41 -9.53
N LEU A 154 -7.66 13.70 -9.56
CA LEU A 154 -6.83 13.97 -8.37
C LEU A 154 -6.63 15.49 -8.21
N SER A 155 -7.53 16.16 -7.48
CA SER A 155 -7.62 17.64 -7.43
C SER A 155 -7.26 18.29 -6.08
N ASP A 156 -6.94 17.49 -5.06
CA ASP A 156 -6.74 17.92 -3.68
C ASP A 156 -5.40 18.65 -3.45
N TYR A 157 -4.33 18.23 -4.13
CA TYR A 157 -3.02 18.90 -4.17
C TYR A 157 -2.20 18.44 -5.40
N PRO A 158 -1.04 19.07 -5.71
CA PRO A 158 -0.24 18.78 -6.90
C PRO A 158 -0.01 17.29 -7.11
N SER A 159 -0.54 16.81 -8.23
CA SER A 159 -0.54 15.40 -8.61
C SER A 159 -0.07 15.29 -10.06
N ARG A 160 0.68 14.24 -10.35
CA ARG A 160 1.13 13.90 -11.70
C ARG A 160 0.86 12.44 -11.98
N VAL A 161 0.28 12.16 -13.14
CA VAL A 161 0.16 10.80 -13.66
C VAL A 161 1.30 10.57 -14.65
N CYS A 162 2.05 9.50 -14.45
CA CYS A 162 3.11 9.04 -15.35
C CYS A 162 2.73 7.65 -15.86
N THR A 163 3.15 7.30 -17.07
CA THR A 163 2.89 5.96 -17.62
C THR A 163 3.66 4.90 -16.83
N LEU A 164 2.96 3.87 -16.39
CA LEU A 164 3.56 2.65 -15.84
C LEU A 164 4.09 1.80 -17.01
N THR A 165 5.35 1.40 -16.92
CA THR A 165 6.09 0.66 -17.95
C THR A 165 6.88 -0.47 -17.30
N PRO A 166 7.32 -1.48 -18.06
CA PRO A 166 8.17 -2.54 -17.51
C PRO A 166 9.43 -2.00 -16.82
N ALA A 167 10.01 -0.94 -17.39
CA ALA A 167 11.21 -0.29 -16.87
C ALA A 167 11.01 0.45 -15.54
N ASN A 168 9.77 0.79 -15.16
CA ASN A 168 9.50 1.53 -13.94
C ASN A 168 8.60 0.83 -12.92
N LEU A 169 8.04 -0.36 -13.23
CA LEU A 169 7.18 -1.09 -12.30
C LEU A 169 7.89 -1.36 -10.96
N ALA A 170 9.02 -2.08 -10.99
CA ALA A 170 9.77 -2.42 -9.79
C ALA A 170 10.26 -1.18 -9.01
N PRO A 171 10.92 -0.16 -9.62
CA PRO A 171 11.34 1.02 -8.86
C PRO A 171 10.17 1.88 -8.37
N ALA A 172 9.02 1.92 -9.05
CA ALA A 172 7.82 2.62 -8.57
C ALA A 172 7.21 1.90 -7.36
N VAL A 173 7.12 0.56 -7.37
CA VAL A 173 6.65 -0.22 -6.21
C VAL A 173 7.62 -0.09 -5.03
N LEU A 174 8.94 -0.17 -5.29
CA LEU A 174 9.96 0.06 -4.27
C LEU A 174 9.81 1.45 -3.66
N ALA A 175 9.71 2.50 -4.49
CA ALA A 175 9.51 3.87 -4.05
C ALA A 175 8.23 4.01 -3.21
N SER A 176 7.13 3.43 -3.68
CA SER A 176 5.84 3.42 -2.99
C SER A 176 5.93 2.78 -1.60
N CYS A 177 6.89 1.89 -1.35
CA CYS A 177 7.14 1.24 -0.05
C CYS A 177 8.31 1.86 0.76
N SER A 178 9.03 2.85 0.22
CA SER A 178 10.19 3.46 0.88
C SER A 178 9.77 4.44 1.98
N ILE A 179 9.49 3.92 3.18
CA ILE A 179 9.12 4.72 4.35
C ILE A 179 10.31 5.60 4.77
N PRO A 180 10.13 6.93 4.92
CA PRO A 180 11.20 7.81 5.33
C PRO A 180 11.84 7.37 6.64
N PHE A 181 13.17 7.51 6.70
CA PHE A 181 14.01 7.14 7.84
C PHE A 181 14.21 5.62 8.07
N TRP A 182 13.46 4.76 7.37
CA TRP A 182 13.62 3.31 7.42
C TRP A 182 14.26 2.76 6.15
N LEU A 183 13.87 3.31 5.00
CA LEU A 183 14.45 3.02 3.70
C LEU A 183 15.02 4.30 3.11
N ASP A 184 15.96 4.13 2.19
CA ASP A 184 16.46 5.18 1.33
C ASP A 184 15.40 5.53 0.28
N ALA A 185 15.44 6.77 -0.20
CA ALA A 185 14.57 7.17 -1.29
C ALA A 185 14.99 6.52 -2.61
N VAL A 186 14.02 6.13 -3.42
CA VAL A 186 14.29 5.80 -4.82
C VAL A 186 14.46 7.10 -5.59
N HIS A 187 15.53 7.22 -6.36
CA HIS A 187 15.85 8.45 -7.09
C HIS A 187 15.57 8.32 -8.57
N ASP A 188 15.01 9.38 -9.16
CA ASP A 188 14.83 9.54 -10.61
C ASP A 188 14.14 8.33 -11.25
N VAL A 189 12.99 7.88 -10.69
CA VAL A 189 12.21 6.74 -11.20
C VAL A 189 11.91 6.91 -12.70
N PRO A 190 12.20 5.92 -13.57
CA PRO A 190 12.08 6.09 -15.01
C PRO A 190 10.68 6.50 -15.48
N GLY A 191 10.60 7.43 -16.43
CA GLY A 191 9.34 8.01 -16.93
C GLY A 191 8.67 9.00 -15.97
N GLY A 192 9.15 9.14 -14.74
CA GLY A 192 8.70 10.13 -13.77
C GLY A 192 9.57 11.39 -13.75
N PRO A 193 9.08 12.51 -13.19
CA PRO A 193 9.90 13.69 -12.96
C PRO A 193 11.07 13.43 -11.99
N ARG A 194 12.25 13.93 -12.33
CA ARG A 194 13.47 13.80 -11.52
C ARG A 194 13.27 14.18 -10.05
N GLY A 195 13.87 13.44 -9.12
CA GLY A 195 13.81 13.72 -7.69
C GLY A 195 13.87 12.48 -6.81
N ALA A 196 13.72 12.68 -5.50
CA ALA A 196 13.59 11.62 -4.51
C ALA A 196 12.12 11.21 -4.34
N TYR A 197 11.86 9.92 -4.48
CA TYR A 197 10.57 9.29 -4.31
C TYR A 197 10.53 8.47 -3.02
N TRP A 198 9.40 8.57 -2.34
CA TRP A 198 9.13 7.96 -1.04
C TRP A 198 7.77 7.29 -1.04
N ASP A 199 7.48 6.65 0.10
CA ASP A 199 6.27 5.85 0.29
C ASP A 199 4.99 6.61 -0.14
N GLY A 200 4.16 5.97 -0.96
CA GLY A 200 2.92 6.57 -1.46
C GLY A 200 1.92 6.90 -0.37
N GLY A 201 2.00 6.19 0.75
CA GLY A 201 1.18 6.43 1.94
C GLY A 201 1.51 7.74 2.66
N ILE A 202 2.63 8.40 2.37
CA ILE A 202 2.90 9.73 2.93
C ILE A 202 1.79 10.70 2.52
N THR A 203 1.45 10.68 1.24
CA THR A 203 0.41 11.51 0.64
C THR A 203 -0.95 10.83 0.69
N ASP A 204 -1.00 9.51 0.51
CA ASP A 204 -2.21 8.71 0.28
C ASP A 204 -2.26 7.43 1.15
N TYR A 205 -2.25 7.59 2.47
CA TYR A 205 -2.03 6.48 3.42
C TYR A 205 -3.03 5.34 3.30
N HIS A 206 -4.32 5.65 3.47
CA HIS A 206 -5.39 4.70 3.20
C HIS A 206 -6.16 5.06 1.92
N LEU A 207 -5.52 5.77 0.98
CA LEU A 207 -6.12 6.16 -0.30
C LEU A 207 -7.52 6.78 -0.14
N HIS A 208 -7.67 7.75 0.77
CA HIS A 208 -8.90 8.54 0.91
C HIS A 208 -9.05 9.47 -0.30
N LEU A 209 -9.57 8.95 -1.41
CA LEU A 209 -9.67 9.63 -2.71
C LEU A 209 -11.13 9.94 -3.08
N GLY A 210 -11.32 10.73 -4.14
CA GLY A 210 -12.64 11.16 -4.63
C GLY A 210 -13.40 10.11 -5.43
N TYR A 211 -13.61 8.93 -4.85
CA TYR A 211 -14.24 7.79 -5.53
C TYR A 211 -15.70 8.05 -5.93
N ALA A 212 -16.43 8.86 -5.17
CA ALA A 212 -17.81 9.24 -5.51
C ALA A 212 -17.92 10.05 -6.82
N ALA A 213 -16.80 10.55 -7.36
CA ALA A 213 -16.75 11.19 -8.68
C ALA A 213 -16.66 10.19 -9.85
N MET A 214 -16.51 8.89 -9.56
CA MET A 214 -16.60 7.84 -10.57
C MET A 214 -17.99 7.83 -11.20
N LYS A 215 -18.06 7.54 -12.50
CA LYS A 215 -19.33 7.51 -13.24
C LYS A 215 -20.24 6.38 -12.73
N ASP A 216 -19.66 5.23 -12.41
CA ASP A 216 -20.35 4.01 -12.06
C ASP A 216 -19.44 3.09 -11.23
N GLY A 217 -20.06 2.13 -10.54
CA GLY A 217 -19.38 1.09 -9.77
C GLY A 217 -19.14 1.44 -8.30
N LEU A 218 -18.61 0.44 -7.59
CA LEU A 218 -18.23 0.50 -6.19
C LEU A 218 -16.72 0.33 -6.05
N VAL A 219 -16.17 0.85 -4.96
CA VAL A 219 -14.79 0.61 -4.55
C VAL A 219 -14.79 -0.39 -3.41
N LEU A 220 -14.25 -1.57 -3.64
CA LEU A 220 -13.99 -2.53 -2.58
C LEU A 220 -12.65 -2.21 -1.93
N TYR A 221 -12.64 -2.00 -0.61
CA TYR A 221 -11.42 -1.69 0.14
C TYR A 221 -11.19 -2.68 1.28
N PRO A 222 -10.55 -3.83 0.99
CA PRO A 222 -10.08 -4.75 2.03
C PRO A 222 -9.00 -4.06 2.85
N HIS A 223 -9.30 -3.80 4.12
CA HIS A 223 -8.45 -3.01 5.00
C HIS A 223 -8.38 -3.60 6.40
N PHE A 224 -7.35 -3.19 7.16
CA PHE A 224 -7.12 -3.72 8.50
C PHE A 224 -7.86 -2.94 9.61
N GLN A 225 -8.54 -1.86 9.24
CA GLN A 225 -9.34 -1.03 10.14
C GLN A 225 -10.45 -0.33 9.34
N PRO A 226 -11.53 0.11 9.99
CA PRO A 226 -12.63 0.79 9.29
C PRO A 226 -12.29 2.23 8.86
N GLN A 227 -11.39 2.94 9.57
CA GLN A 227 -11.10 4.34 9.25
C GLN A 227 -10.13 4.50 8.06
N VAL A 228 -10.52 5.33 7.11
CA VAL A 228 -9.73 5.69 5.93
C VAL A 228 -8.98 7.00 6.21
N VAL A 229 -7.71 6.91 6.58
CA VAL A 229 -6.87 8.07 6.94
C VAL A 229 -6.23 8.64 5.67
N PRO A 230 -6.39 9.94 5.37
CA PRO A 230 -5.94 10.49 4.09
C PRO A 230 -4.44 10.39 3.80
N GLY A 231 -3.58 10.59 4.80
CA GLY A 231 -2.13 10.62 4.63
C GLY A 231 -1.40 10.18 5.88
N TRP A 232 -0.14 9.77 5.75
CA TRP A 232 0.63 9.28 6.89
C TRP A 232 0.84 10.39 7.91
N LEU A 233 1.06 11.61 7.40
CA LEU A 233 1.13 12.83 8.20
C LEU A 233 -0.23 13.25 8.75
N ASP A 234 -1.34 12.53 8.53
CA ASP A 234 -2.64 12.83 9.14
C ASP A 234 -2.98 11.94 10.33
N LYS A 235 -2.10 11.00 10.69
CA LYS A 235 -2.32 10.05 11.81
C LYS A 235 -2.67 10.73 13.12
N ALA A 236 -2.06 11.87 13.42
CA ALA A 236 -2.34 12.63 14.65
C ALA A 236 -3.67 13.41 14.60
N TRP A 237 -4.18 13.69 13.40
CA TRP A 237 -5.37 14.53 13.18
C TRP A 237 -6.64 13.67 13.06
N LYS A 238 -7.12 13.13 14.18
CA LYS A 238 -8.31 12.25 14.23
C LYS A 238 -9.56 12.82 13.55
N ARG A 239 -9.70 14.15 13.51
CA ARG A 239 -10.82 14.83 12.80
C ARG A 239 -10.83 14.53 11.30
N ARG A 240 -9.67 14.21 10.70
CA ARG A 240 -9.52 13.86 9.28
C ARG A 240 -9.74 12.37 8.99
N HIS A 241 -10.10 11.55 9.99
CA HIS A 241 -10.28 10.10 9.83
C HIS A 241 -11.73 9.70 9.56
N ARG A 242 -12.65 10.66 9.59
CA ARG A 242 -14.08 10.46 9.37
C ARG A 242 -14.36 10.13 7.91
N ALA A 243 -15.41 9.35 7.67
CA ALA A 243 -15.98 9.22 6.33
C ALA A 243 -16.42 10.60 5.80
N THR A 244 -16.27 10.79 4.50
CA THR A 244 -16.67 12.02 3.80
C THR A 244 -17.44 11.64 2.54
N PRO A 245 -18.18 12.58 1.91
CA PRO A 245 -18.90 12.32 0.66
C PRO A 245 -18.03 11.78 -0.48
N LEU A 246 -16.70 11.96 -0.40
CA LEU A 246 -15.77 11.40 -1.37
C LEU A 246 -15.76 9.87 -1.39
N LEU A 247 -16.20 9.24 -0.30
CA LEU A 247 -16.16 7.79 -0.08
C LEU A 247 -17.55 7.14 -0.16
N ASP A 248 -18.59 7.83 -0.64
CA ASP A 248 -19.99 7.35 -0.61
C ASP A 248 -20.20 6.02 -1.35
N ASN A 249 -19.33 5.67 -2.31
CA ASN A 249 -19.34 4.40 -3.04
C ASN A 249 -18.24 3.41 -2.59
N VAL A 250 -17.63 3.60 -1.42
CA VAL A 250 -16.57 2.74 -0.88
C VAL A 250 -17.14 1.73 0.12
N VAL A 251 -16.92 0.45 -0.14
CA VAL A 251 -17.22 -0.66 0.76
C VAL A 251 -15.91 -1.09 1.44
N VAL A 252 -15.77 -0.81 2.73
CA VAL A 252 -14.60 -1.23 3.51
C VAL A 252 -14.86 -2.60 4.13
N LEU A 253 -13.99 -3.57 3.83
CA LEU A 253 -13.96 -4.85 4.55
C LEU A 253 -12.90 -4.74 5.64
N ALA A 254 -13.30 -4.79 6.91
CA ALA A 254 -12.37 -4.70 8.04
C ALA A 254 -12.73 -5.73 9.13
N PRO A 255 -11.73 -6.33 9.78
CA PRO A 255 -11.98 -7.23 10.91
C PRO A 255 -12.55 -6.47 12.10
N THR A 256 -13.31 -7.17 12.94
CA THR A 256 -13.81 -6.60 14.20
C THR A 256 -12.67 -6.44 15.22
N PRO A 257 -12.72 -5.42 16.10
CA PRO A 257 -11.75 -5.25 17.17
C PRO A 257 -11.64 -6.48 18.08
N GLU A 258 -12.74 -7.17 18.33
CA GLU A 258 -12.80 -8.38 19.16
C GLU A 258 -12.00 -9.52 18.54
N TRP A 259 -12.09 -9.70 17.21
CA TRP A 259 -11.27 -10.68 16.52
C TRP A 259 -9.79 -10.29 16.56
N VAL A 260 -9.45 -9.01 16.35
CA VAL A 260 -8.06 -8.54 16.43
C VAL A 260 -7.46 -8.80 17.81
N ALA A 261 -8.24 -8.64 18.88
CA ALA A 261 -7.80 -8.94 20.24
C ALA A 261 -7.54 -10.43 20.50
N SER A 262 -8.09 -11.33 19.67
CA SER A 262 -7.83 -12.78 19.76
C SER A 262 -6.52 -13.22 19.11
N LEU A 263 -5.91 -12.37 18.28
CA LEU A 263 -4.65 -12.66 17.62
C LEU A 263 -3.48 -12.70 18.61
N PRO A 264 -2.33 -13.31 18.24
CA PRO A 264 -1.13 -13.25 19.06
C PRO A 264 -0.79 -11.81 19.48
N ASN A 265 -0.45 -11.63 20.76
CA ASN A 265 -0.19 -10.33 21.38
C ASN A 265 -1.38 -9.35 21.36
N GLY A 266 -2.60 -9.82 21.05
CA GLY A 266 -3.83 -9.01 21.02
C GLY A 266 -3.83 -7.90 19.97
N LYS A 267 -3.04 -8.06 18.89
CA LYS A 267 -2.91 -7.05 17.84
C LYS A 267 -2.60 -7.68 16.47
N LEU A 268 -2.71 -6.85 15.44
CA LEU A 268 -2.19 -7.17 14.11
C LEU A 268 -0.65 -7.17 14.11
N PRO A 269 0.00 -8.06 13.32
CA PRO A 269 1.42 -7.94 13.01
C PRO A 269 1.76 -6.55 12.48
N ASP A 270 2.79 -5.93 13.04
CA ASP A 270 3.23 -4.59 12.65
C ASP A 270 4.75 -4.41 12.77
N ARG A 271 5.23 -3.24 12.36
CA ARG A 271 6.67 -2.93 12.38
C ARG A 271 7.29 -2.89 13.79
N ALA A 272 6.50 -2.70 14.85
CA ALA A 272 7.03 -2.73 16.21
C ALA A 272 7.50 -4.15 16.59
N ASP A 273 7.00 -5.18 15.91
CA ASP A 273 7.41 -6.56 16.13
C ASP A 273 8.89 -6.79 15.81
N PHE A 274 9.48 -6.06 14.86
CA PHE A 274 10.94 -6.12 14.63
C PHE A 274 11.72 -5.71 15.89
N LYS A 275 11.22 -4.75 16.66
CA LYS A 275 11.83 -4.33 17.93
C LYS A 275 11.48 -5.30 19.06
N THR A 276 10.24 -5.78 19.12
CA THR A 276 9.76 -6.69 20.17
C THR A 276 10.50 -8.02 20.16
N TYR A 277 10.70 -8.61 18.98
CA TYR A 277 11.38 -9.90 18.84
C TYR A 277 12.89 -9.77 18.69
N GLY A 278 13.40 -8.64 18.18
CA GLY A 278 14.84 -8.43 17.98
C GLY A 278 15.46 -9.56 17.17
N ASP A 279 16.42 -10.25 17.77
CA ASP A 279 17.14 -11.38 17.16
C ASP A 279 16.32 -12.69 17.12
N ASP A 280 15.16 -12.78 17.81
CA ASP A 280 14.24 -13.93 17.74
C ASP A 280 13.41 -13.91 16.45
N LEU A 281 14.10 -14.07 15.31
CA LEU A 281 13.46 -14.20 14.00
C LEU A 281 12.43 -15.34 13.99
N ALA A 282 12.76 -16.47 14.59
CA ALA A 282 11.89 -17.64 14.63
C ALA A 282 10.58 -17.33 15.38
N GLY A 283 10.64 -16.59 16.49
CA GLY A 283 9.46 -16.15 17.24
C GLY A 283 8.58 -15.19 16.46
N ARG A 284 9.17 -14.20 15.80
CA ARG A 284 8.42 -13.29 14.92
C ARG A 284 7.72 -14.06 13.80
N VAL A 285 8.45 -14.95 13.11
CA VAL A 285 7.91 -15.78 12.02
C VAL A 285 6.75 -16.65 12.53
N ARG A 286 6.91 -17.34 13.67
CA ARG A 286 5.83 -18.15 14.26
C ARG A 286 4.56 -17.33 14.51
N VAL A 287 4.70 -16.15 15.11
CA VAL A 287 3.57 -15.28 15.45
C VAL A 287 2.90 -14.69 14.20
N TRP A 288 3.69 -14.25 13.22
CA TRP A 288 3.15 -13.70 11.98
C TRP A 288 2.47 -14.78 11.13
N ARG A 289 3.02 -16.00 11.05
CA ARG A 289 2.36 -17.14 10.39
C ARG A 289 1.03 -17.46 11.05
N ARG A 290 1.00 -17.56 12.38
CA ARG A 290 -0.25 -17.78 13.13
C ARG A 290 -1.28 -16.70 12.82
N ALA A 291 -0.90 -15.43 12.80
CA ALA A 291 -1.83 -14.34 12.47
C ALA A 291 -2.37 -14.45 11.03
N VAL A 292 -1.55 -14.90 10.06
CA VAL A 292 -2.02 -15.16 8.68
C VAL A 292 -2.94 -16.37 8.62
N ASP A 293 -2.65 -17.44 9.36
CA ASP A 293 -3.52 -18.62 9.43
C ASP A 293 -4.89 -18.29 10.03
N GLU A 294 -4.95 -17.52 11.11
CA GLU A 294 -6.21 -17.03 11.69
C GLU A 294 -6.98 -16.12 10.71
N SER A 295 -6.27 -15.38 9.85
CA SER A 295 -6.88 -14.49 8.85
C SER A 295 -7.58 -15.24 7.71
N ARG A 296 -7.42 -16.58 7.60
CA ARG A 296 -8.19 -17.40 6.64
C ARG A 296 -9.68 -17.30 6.87
N ARG A 297 -10.11 -17.19 8.14
CA ARG A 297 -11.52 -17.00 8.51
C ARG A 297 -12.15 -15.78 7.84
N LEU A 298 -11.40 -14.69 7.68
CA LEU A 298 -11.88 -13.49 6.98
C LEU A 298 -12.14 -13.76 5.49
N ALA A 299 -11.33 -14.62 4.87
CA ALA A 299 -11.53 -15.03 3.49
C ALA A 299 -12.72 -15.99 3.36
N ASP A 300 -12.85 -16.94 4.29
CA ASP A 300 -13.96 -17.91 4.32
C ASP A 300 -15.31 -17.18 4.52
N GLU A 301 -15.39 -16.28 5.49
CA GLU A 301 -16.59 -15.46 5.74
C GLU A 301 -16.96 -14.62 4.51
N PHE A 302 -15.97 -13.98 3.87
CA PHE A 302 -16.22 -13.20 2.65
C PHE A 302 -16.66 -14.10 1.48
N ALA A 303 -16.07 -15.28 1.33
CA ALA A 303 -16.44 -16.25 0.31
C ALA A 303 -17.89 -16.73 0.47
N GLU A 304 -18.31 -17.03 1.70
CA GLU A 304 -19.70 -17.36 2.01
C GLU A 304 -20.66 -16.22 1.67
N LEU A 305 -20.29 -14.97 2.02
CA LEU A 305 -21.09 -13.80 1.72
C LEU A 305 -21.33 -13.65 0.22
N VAL A 306 -20.27 -13.64 -0.59
CA VAL A 306 -20.39 -13.41 -2.04
C VAL A 306 -21.00 -14.59 -2.79
N THR A 307 -20.86 -15.82 -2.28
CA THR A 307 -21.47 -17.02 -2.90
C THR A 307 -22.96 -17.13 -2.58
N SER A 308 -23.41 -16.66 -1.41
CA SER A 308 -24.80 -16.75 -1.00
C SER A 308 -25.77 -15.91 -1.85
N GLY A 309 -25.25 -14.95 -2.64
CA GLY A 309 -26.05 -14.05 -3.48
C GLY A 309 -26.94 -13.08 -2.69
N ARG A 310 -26.84 -13.07 -1.35
CA ARG A 310 -27.57 -12.15 -0.48
C ARG A 310 -26.91 -10.78 -0.53
N GLY A 311 -27.73 -9.73 -0.64
CA GLY A 311 -27.26 -8.37 -0.43
C GLY A 311 -26.67 -8.22 0.98
N VAL A 312 -25.64 -7.39 1.11
CA VAL A 312 -25.04 -7.06 2.40
C VAL A 312 -25.50 -5.66 2.78
N ASP A 313 -26.11 -5.51 3.96
CA ASP A 313 -26.45 -4.20 4.50
C ASP A 313 -25.15 -3.47 4.87
N ALA A 314 -24.89 -2.34 4.22
CA ALA A 314 -23.75 -1.50 4.53
C ALA A 314 -24.02 -0.72 5.82
N ALA A 315 -23.23 -0.98 6.86
CA ALA A 315 -23.22 -0.12 8.05
C ALA A 315 -22.44 1.17 7.75
N ALA A 316 -23.00 2.31 8.14
CA ALA A 316 -22.26 3.58 8.05
C ALA A 316 -20.99 3.51 8.91
N LEU A 317 -19.86 3.97 8.36
CA LEU A 317 -18.62 4.14 9.12
C LEU A 317 -18.84 5.24 10.19
N ALA A 318 -18.87 4.83 11.46
CA ALA A 318 -18.99 5.73 12.61
C ALA A 318 -17.73 6.58 12.84
#